data_AF-A0A929VRW5-F1
#
_entry.id   AF-A0A929VRW5-F1
#
_cell.length_a   1.000
_cell.length_b   1.000
_cell.length_c   1.000
_cell.angle_alpha   90.00
_cell.angle_beta   90.00
_cell.angle_gamma   90.00
#
_symmetry.space_group_name_H-M   'P 1'
#
loop_
_entity.id
_entity.type
_entity.pdbx_description
1 polymer ?
#
loop_
_entity_poly.entity_id
_entity_poly.type
_entity_poly.pdbx_seq_one_letter_code
_entity_poly.pdbx_strand_id
1 'polypeptide(L)'
;MKITHLILGLLIGVGSLIGIGCLTGCGGGTPTPESADKLAEFHEFYFEKQNEKLNPNALALYVDYSNCIAEGQHSRFFQAFEPSLTASAKQYFAVKGKNIEPHAADSTYALLRTIDNVPFADLKTAAERIANGNTEGVLLTDGEYYEPTVTKGNDNNPYLAEAFKTWLKKGHDIFIFVEPYEELVGARSVQKKRFYFLFTDQRLPDNIYNRVKQSVRLEDFPGTSEFHFSVHAPFLYSPDGKGMQPDELLSAKVIKTAGNYEVQDWEAGWEDDIEPILVNGEDEEGKKLENGKPFETG
;
A
#
# COMPACT_ATOMS: atom_id res chain seq x y z
N MET A 1 8.37 -53.11 -58.98
CA MET A 1 9.60 -53.85 -58.62
C MET A 1 10.04 -53.34 -57.26
N LYS A 2 9.92 -54.18 -56.21
CA LYS A 2 10.33 -54.07 -54.79
C LYS A 2 10.32 -52.65 -54.15
N ILE A 3 9.58 -52.42 -53.08
CA ILE A 3 10.02 -52.76 -51.71
C ILE A 3 8.81 -53.04 -50.79
N THR A 4 8.86 -54.21 -50.17
CA THR A 4 8.22 -54.66 -48.91
C THR A 4 9.02 -54.07 -47.72
N HIS A 5 8.50 -53.62 -46.57
CA HIS A 5 7.73 -54.28 -45.49
C HIS A 5 7.32 -53.17 -44.48
N LEU A 6 6.07 -53.13 -44.01
CA LEU A 6 5.57 -53.65 -42.72
C LEU A 6 5.52 -52.62 -41.57
N ILE A 7 4.27 -52.38 -41.18
CA ILE A 7 3.64 -51.73 -40.02
C ILE A 7 4.38 -51.90 -38.67
N LEU A 8 4.46 -50.84 -37.84
CA LEU A 8 3.68 -50.64 -36.58
C LEU A 8 4.25 -49.50 -35.70
N GLY A 9 3.38 -48.58 -35.23
CA GLY A 9 3.48 -48.05 -33.86
C GLY A 9 3.81 -46.57 -33.63
N LEU A 10 2.76 -45.81 -33.30
CA LEU A 10 2.65 -44.77 -32.26
C LEU A 10 3.53 -43.49 -32.25
N LEU A 11 2.83 -42.35 -32.35
CA LEU A 11 2.91 -41.11 -31.56
C LEU A 11 4.23 -40.75 -30.84
N ILE A 12 4.79 -39.58 -31.16
CA ILE A 12 4.80 -38.37 -30.28
C ILE A 12 5.45 -37.23 -31.08
N GLY A 13 4.72 -36.12 -31.21
CA GLY A 13 5.13 -34.91 -31.89
C GLY A 13 6.20 -34.15 -31.11
N VAL A 14 7.25 -33.75 -31.83
CA VAL A 14 8.26 -32.78 -31.41
C VAL A 14 7.99 -31.51 -32.19
N GLY A 15 7.90 -30.36 -31.52
CA GLY A 15 8.02 -29.07 -32.21
C GLY A 15 7.41 -27.86 -31.51
N SER A 16 8.21 -27.23 -30.65
CA SER A 16 8.33 -25.77 -30.50
C SER A 16 7.11 -24.95 -30.04
N LEU A 17 7.05 -24.68 -28.73
CA LEU A 17 6.34 -23.54 -28.15
C LEU A 17 7.34 -22.43 -27.80
N ILE A 18 7.42 -21.45 -28.68
CA ILE A 18 7.74 -20.04 -28.38
C ILE A 18 6.34 -19.40 -28.34
N GLY A 19 5.80 -18.84 -27.25
CA GLY A 19 6.41 -17.99 -26.26
C GLY A 19 5.80 -16.58 -26.37
N ILE A 20 4.49 -16.43 -26.11
CA ILE A 20 3.80 -15.13 -25.97
C ILE A 20 2.78 -15.22 -24.83
N GLY A 21 3.12 -14.61 -23.69
CA GLY A 21 2.26 -13.65 -23.00
C GLY A 21 1.02 -14.11 -22.24
N CYS A 22 1.09 -15.16 -21.42
CA CYS A 22 0.13 -15.26 -20.30
C CYS A 22 0.44 -14.17 -19.27
N LEU A 23 -0.59 -13.41 -18.88
CA LEU A 23 -0.63 -12.53 -17.70
C LEU A 23 -0.35 -13.37 -16.45
N THR A 24 0.91 -13.73 -16.27
CA THR A 24 1.42 -14.40 -15.08
C THR A 24 1.65 -13.31 -14.04
N GLY A 25 0.81 -13.32 -13.01
CA GLY A 25 1.07 -12.59 -11.78
C GLY A 25 2.50 -12.89 -11.31
N CYS A 26 3.19 -11.85 -10.84
CA CYS A 26 4.55 -11.94 -10.32
C CYS A 26 4.73 -13.16 -9.40
N GLY A 27 5.79 -13.92 -9.69
CA GLY A 27 6.08 -15.21 -9.05
C GLY A 27 6.03 -15.17 -7.52
N GLY A 28 5.38 -16.19 -6.96
CA GLY A 28 5.28 -16.43 -5.51
C GLY A 28 3.96 -16.02 -4.85
N GLY A 29 2.96 -15.56 -5.63
CA GLY A 29 1.65 -15.16 -5.12
C GLY A 29 0.66 -16.34 -5.02
N THR A 30 -0.17 -16.31 -3.98
CA THR A 30 -1.33 -17.18 -3.76
C THR A 30 -2.10 -17.40 -5.07
N PRO A 31 -2.40 -18.65 -5.48
CA PRO A 31 -3.16 -18.92 -6.69
C PRO A 31 -4.48 -18.13 -6.66
N THR A 32 -4.83 -17.50 -7.78
CA THR A 32 -6.23 -17.13 -8.04
C THR A 32 -7.05 -18.39 -7.80
N PRO A 33 -8.10 -18.36 -6.96
CA PRO A 33 -8.73 -19.61 -6.57
C PRO A 33 -9.26 -20.35 -7.79
N GLU A 34 -8.85 -21.61 -7.96
CA GLU A 34 -9.19 -22.43 -9.13
C GLU A 34 -10.69 -22.75 -9.22
N SER A 35 -11.46 -22.42 -8.19
CA SER A 35 -12.89 -22.73 -8.08
C SER A 35 -13.67 -21.67 -7.29
N ALA A 36 -14.94 -21.46 -7.71
CA ALA A 36 -15.83 -20.43 -7.18
C ALA A 36 -16.19 -20.59 -5.68
N ASP A 37 -15.95 -21.76 -5.10
CA ASP A 37 -16.13 -22.05 -3.67
C ASP A 37 -15.17 -21.25 -2.78
N LYS A 38 -14.00 -20.87 -3.29
CA LYS A 38 -13.00 -20.05 -2.60
C LYS A 38 -13.20 -18.55 -2.72
N LEU A 39 -14.19 -18.10 -3.51
CA LEU A 39 -14.53 -16.67 -3.63
C LEU A 39 -15.00 -16.08 -2.29
N ALA A 40 -15.63 -16.88 -1.43
CA ALA A 40 -16.03 -16.44 -0.09
C ALA A 40 -14.81 -16.12 0.78
N GLU A 41 -13.83 -17.04 0.84
CA GLU A 41 -12.59 -16.85 1.58
C GLU A 41 -11.77 -15.69 1.02
N PHE A 42 -11.71 -15.56 -0.32
CA PHE A 42 -11.09 -14.41 -0.98
C PHE A 42 -11.80 -13.11 -0.60
N HIS A 43 -13.13 -13.07 -0.65
CA HIS A 43 -13.88 -11.87 -0.33
C HIS A 43 -13.75 -11.46 1.14
N GLU A 44 -13.85 -12.41 2.06
CA GLU A 44 -13.64 -12.18 3.50
C GLU A 44 -12.22 -11.65 3.77
N PHE A 45 -11.21 -12.26 3.16
CA PHE A 45 -9.82 -11.85 3.31
C PHE A 45 -9.54 -10.46 2.72
N TYR A 46 -10.04 -10.18 1.52
CA TYR A 46 -9.73 -8.94 0.80
C TYR A 46 -10.64 -7.76 1.17
N PHE A 47 -11.90 -7.98 1.53
CA PHE A 47 -12.89 -6.91 1.72
C PHE A 47 -13.48 -6.86 3.14
N GLU A 48 -13.71 -8.00 3.81
CA GLU A 48 -14.31 -7.96 5.16
C GLU A 48 -13.30 -7.55 6.24
N LYS A 49 -12.05 -8.00 6.16
CA LYS A 49 -10.97 -7.56 7.09
C LYS A 49 -10.60 -6.10 6.94
N GLN A 50 -10.94 -5.48 5.82
CA GLN A 50 -10.81 -4.04 5.68
C GLN A 50 -11.78 -3.31 6.64
N ASN A 51 -12.83 -3.92 7.20
CA ASN A 51 -13.79 -3.21 8.05
C ASN A 51 -13.27 -2.80 9.45
N GLU A 52 -12.06 -3.18 9.85
CA GLU A 52 -11.45 -2.58 11.04
C GLU A 52 -11.28 -1.08 10.78
N LYS A 53 -12.07 -0.26 11.47
CA LYS A 53 -11.99 1.20 11.37
C LYS A 53 -11.10 1.73 12.48
N LEU A 54 -10.20 2.65 12.12
CA LEU A 54 -9.49 3.43 13.11
C LEU A 54 -10.47 4.32 13.88
N ASN A 55 -10.23 4.45 15.18
CA ASN A 55 -10.92 5.42 16.01
C ASN A 55 -10.60 6.83 15.50
N PRO A 56 -11.61 7.59 15.07
CA PRO A 56 -11.40 8.95 14.56
C PRO A 56 -10.86 9.85 15.67
N ASN A 57 -10.09 10.87 15.28
CA ASN A 57 -9.65 11.97 16.16
C ASN A 57 -8.87 11.53 17.41
N ALA A 58 -8.13 10.42 17.33
CA ALA A 58 -7.41 9.82 18.43
C ALA A 58 -5.92 9.60 18.14
N LEU A 59 -5.29 10.47 17.33
CA LEU A 59 -3.91 10.29 16.85
C LEU A 59 -2.92 10.06 18.00
N ALA A 60 -2.12 9.01 17.89
CA ALA A 60 -0.96 8.75 18.75
C ALA A 60 0.34 9.17 18.03
N LEU A 61 1.02 10.16 18.58
CA LEU A 61 2.27 10.68 18.03
C LEU A 61 3.48 10.07 18.76
N TYR A 62 4.34 9.39 18.04
CA TYR A 62 5.60 8.82 18.51
C TYR A 62 6.75 9.63 17.92
N VAL A 63 7.61 10.15 18.78
CA VAL A 63 8.72 11.02 18.39
C VAL A 63 10.01 10.39 18.87
N ASP A 64 10.86 10.03 17.94
CA ASP A 64 12.25 9.67 18.18
C ASP A 64 13.02 10.90 18.68
N TYR A 65 13.74 10.74 19.79
CA TYR A 65 14.57 11.81 20.35
C TYR A 65 16.00 11.74 19.81
N SER A 66 16.26 11.07 18.68
CA SER A 66 17.55 11.09 17.99
C SER A 66 17.97 12.51 17.57
N ASN A 67 19.28 12.66 17.31
CA ASN A 67 19.85 13.93 16.86
C ASN A 67 19.16 14.47 15.60
N CYS A 68 18.72 13.57 14.71
CA CYS A 68 17.98 13.91 13.50
C CYS A 68 16.72 14.73 13.78
N ILE A 69 15.95 14.36 14.80
CA ILE A 69 14.70 15.02 15.15
C ILE A 69 14.97 16.26 16.01
N ALA A 70 15.96 16.19 16.91
CA ALA A 70 16.41 17.33 17.70
C ALA A 70 16.90 18.49 16.81
N GLU A 71 17.65 18.23 15.75
CA GLU A 71 17.98 19.26 14.75
C GLU A 71 16.78 19.61 13.87
N GLY A 72 15.90 18.63 13.65
CA GLY A 72 14.73 18.73 12.80
C GLY A 72 13.67 19.72 13.24
N GLN A 73 13.52 19.96 14.54
CA GLN A 73 12.59 20.98 15.04
C GLN A 73 12.86 22.40 14.47
N HIS A 74 14.05 22.64 13.92
CA HIS A 74 14.43 23.89 13.25
C HIS A 74 14.22 23.87 11.73
N SER A 75 13.88 22.73 11.14
CA SER A 75 13.59 22.62 9.71
C SER A 75 12.26 23.28 9.35
N ARG A 76 12.23 23.96 8.20
CA ARG A 76 10.99 24.50 7.62
C ARG A 76 9.99 23.39 7.27
N PHE A 77 10.46 22.22 6.84
CA PHE A 77 9.57 21.10 6.51
C PHE A 77 8.92 20.54 7.78
N PHE A 78 9.72 20.29 8.82
CA PHE A 78 9.21 19.87 10.12
C PHE A 78 8.21 20.89 10.70
N GLN A 79 8.54 22.17 10.62
CA GLN A 79 7.64 23.26 11.07
C GLN A 79 6.35 23.36 10.26
N ALA A 80 6.31 22.87 9.02
CA ALA A 80 5.08 22.77 8.24
C ALA A 80 4.22 21.57 8.65
N PHE A 81 4.82 20.48 9.15
CA PHE A 81 4.11 19.35 9.75
C PHE A 81 3.52 19.67 11.11
N GLU A 82 4.26 20.42 11.92
CA GLU A 82 3.99 20.64 13.34
C GLU A 82 2.55 21.08 13.65
N PRO A 83 1.93 22.05 12.93
CA PRO A 83 0.54 22.46 13.21
C PRO A 83 -0.45 21.30 13.13
N SER A 84 -0.34 20.45 12.10
CA SER A 84 -1.24 19.32 11.89
C SER A 84 -1.03 18.22 12.93
N LEU A 85 0.21 18.01 13.37
CA LEU A 85 0.55 17.08 14.45
C LEU A 85 0.02 17.58 15.80
N THR A 86 0.29 18.84 16.14
CA THR A 86 -0.16 19.48 17.38
C THR A 86 -1.68 19.51 17.50
N ALA A 87 -2.40 19.79 16.41
CA ALA A 87 -3.87 19.81 16.41
C ALA A 87 -4.48 18.39 16.54
N SER A 88 -3.83 17.39 15.95
CA SER A 88 -4.38 16.03 15.83
C SER A 88 -4.04 15.14 17.02
N ALA A 89 -2.84 15.27 17.60
CA ALA A 89 -2.34 14.39 18.65
C ALA A 89 -3.26 14.39 19.89
N LYS A 90 -3.65 13.19 20.34
CA LYS A 90 -4.30 12.93 21.63
C LYS A 90 -3.39 12.20 22.60
N GLN A 91 -2.30 11.64 22.09
CA GLN A 91 -1.25 11.03 22.87
C GLN A 91 0.09 11.40 22.25
N TYR A 92 1.07 11.71 23.10
CA TYR A 92 2.44 11.94 22.69
C TYR A 92 3.32 10.89 23.39
N PHE A 93 4.22 10.27 22.64
CA PHE A 93 5.17 9.29 23.14
C PHE A 93 6.58 9.70 22.74
N ALA A 94 7.42 10.03 23.72
CA ALA A 94 8.84 10.25 23.50
C ALA A 94 9.57 8.90 23.47
N VAL A 95 10.22 8.57 22.37
CA VAL A 95 11.04 7.36 22.23
C VAL A 95 12.49 7.74 22.56
N LYS A 96 12.90 7.49 23.81
CA LYS A 96 14.19 7.88 24.37
C LYS A 96 14.98 6.63 24.75
N GLY A 97 15.93 6.26 23.89
CA GLY A 97 16.63 4.99 24.06
C GLY A 97 15.64 3.82 24.04
N LYS A 98 15.74 2.93 25.02
CA LYS A 98 14.79 1.81 25.21
C LYS A 98 13.43 2.19 25.80
N ASN A 99 13.23 3.45 26.21
CA ASN A 99 12.01 3.88 26.89
C ASN A 99 11.06 4.56 25.90
N ILE A 100 9.77 4.24 26.01
CA ILE A 100 8.69 4.95 25.31
C ILE A 100 7.85 5.65 26.39
N GLU A 101 8.10 6.94 26.57
CA GLU A 101 7.55 7.75 27.65
C GLU A 101 6.26 8.46 27.20
N PRO A 102 5.10 8.19 27.83
CA PRO A 102 3.87 8.89 27.50
C PRO A 102 3.86 10.31 28.07
N HIS A 103 3.34 11.25 27.30
CA HIS A 103 3.09 12.63 27.70
C HIS A 103 1.64 13.03 27.37
N ALA A 104 1.15 14.05 28.09
CA ALA A 104 -0.16 14.64 27.83
C ALA A 104 -0.16 15.39 26.48
N ALA A 105 -1.29 15.33 25.79
CA ALA A 105 -1.42 15.87 24.43
C ALA A 105 -1.31 17.40 24.35
N ASP A 106 -1.72 18.09 25.42
CA ASP A 106 -1.63 19.55 25.56
C ASP A 106 -0.19 20.08 25.50
N SER A 107 0.79 19.20 25.73
CA SER A 107 2.21 19.52 25.70
C SER A 107 2.84 19.33 24.31
N THR A 108 2.11 18.81 23.31
CA THR A 108 2.66 18.42 22.00
C THR A 108 3.44 19.55 21.31
N TYR A 109 2.87 20.77 21.24
CA TYR A 109 3.52 21.93 20.64
C TYR A 109 4.90 22.24 21.24
N ALA A 110 4.97 22.18 22.58
CA ALA A 110 6.17 22.48 23.33
C ALA A 110 7.19 21.35 23.21
N LEU A 111 6.74 20.09 23.32
CA LEU A 111 7.59 18.91 23.20
C LEU A 111 8.25 18.81 21.82
N LEU A 112 7.52 19.13 20.74
CA LEU A 112 8.07 19.16 19.38
C LEU A 112 9.14 20.25 19.15
N ARG A 113 9.32 21.19 20.09
CA ARG A 113 10.29 22.30 20.04
C ARG A 113 11.37 22.26 21.12
N THR A 114 11.34 21.22 21.96
CA THR A 114 12.27 21.05 23.08
C THR A 114 12.84 19.63 23.09
N ILE A 115 13.10 19.10 21.90
CA ILE A 115 13.64 17.76 21.73
C ILE A 115 15.14 17.80 21.99
N ASP A 116 15.55 17.12 23.07
CA ASP A 116 16.95 16.91 23.43
C ASP A 116 17.41 15.53 22.96
N ASN A 117 18.57 15.45 22.33
CA ASN A 117 19.08 14.21 21.76
C ASN A 117 19.25 13.09 22.81
N VAL A 118 18.59 11.95 22.58
CA VAL A 118 18.78 10.70 23.31
C VAL A 118 19.01 9.56 22.29
N PRO A 119 20.19 8.95 22.25
CA PRO A 119 20.51 7.92 21.25
C PRO A 119 19.79 6.60 21.52
N PHE A 120 19.77 5.75 20.49
CA PHE A 120 19.35 4.33 20.53
C PHE A 120 17.84 4.11 20.79
N ALA A 121 17.00 4.88 20.12
CA ALA A 121 15.54 4.78 20.20
C ALA A 121 15.01 3.38 19.82
N ASP A 122 14.07 2.85 20.60
CA ASP A 122 13.37 1.59 20.31
C ASP A 122 12.23 1.80 19.31
N LEU A 123 12.63 2.09 18.06
CA LEU A 123 11.73 2.36 16.94
C LEU A 123 10.87 1.14 16.58
N LYS A 124 11.40 -0.08 16.76
CA LYS A 124 10.68 -1.32 16.50
C LYS A 124 9.46 -1.43 17.40
N THR A 125 9.64 -1.31 18.72
CA THR A 125 8.51 -1.38 19.66
C THR A 125 7.51 -0.24 19.43
N ALA A 126 7.97 0.97 19.07
CA ALA A 126 7.08 2.07 18.74
C ALA A 126 6.19 1.75 17.52
N ALA A 127 6.78 1.27 16.43
CA ALA A 127 6.04 0.87 15.24
C ALA A 127 5.07 -0.30 15.50
N GLU A 128 5.49 -1.29 16.30
CA GLU A 128 4.61 -2.41 16.71
C GLU A 128 3.43 -1.92 17.56
N ARG A 129 3.63 -0.96 18.46
CA ARG A 129 2.53 -0.36 19.24
C ARG A 129 1.53 0.37 18.35
N ILE A 130 2.01 1.12 17.35
CA ILE A 130 1.15 1.77 16.36
C ILE A 130 0.36 0.71 15.59
N ALA A 131 1.05 -0.28 15.02
CA ALA A 131 0.44 -1.28 14.15
C ALA A 131 -0.62 -2.14 14.85
N ASN A 132 -0.42 -2.44 16.14
CA ASN A 132 -1.37 -3.18 16.96
C ASN A 132 -2.49 -2.32 17.56
N GLY A 133 -2.34 -0.99 17.51
CA GLY A 133 -3.37 -0.04 17.94
C GLY A 133 -4.59 -0.02 17.02
N ASN A 134 -5.58 0.77 17.43
CA ASN A 134 -6.83 1.03 16.70
C ASN A 134 -7.07 2.53 16.48
N THR A 135 -6.02 3.34 16.53
CA THR A 135 -6.04 4.78 16.26
C THR A 135 -5.05 5.09 15.16
N GLU A 136 -5.17 6.25 14.50
CA GLU A 136 -4.08 6.76 13.67
C GLU A 136 -2.78 6.88 14.48
N GLY A 137 -1.63 6.69 13.82
CA GLY A 137 -0.32 6.82 14.43
C GLY A 137 0.65 7.58 13.55
N VAL A 138 1.51 8.40 14.16
CA VAL A 138 2.65 9.02 13.46
C VAL A 138 3.93 8.64 14.16
N LEU A 139 4.94 8.25 13.39
CA LEU A 139 6.31 8.04 13.87
C LEU A 139 7.24 9.01 13.16
N LEU A 140 7.85 9.93 13.93
CA LEU A 140 8.92 10.82 13.48
C LEU A 140 10.26 10.21 13.86
N THR A 141 11.16 9.97 12.90
CA THR A 141 12.45 9.29 13.18
C THR A 141 13.50 9.48 12.09
N ASP A 142 14.76 9.17 12.41
CA ASP A 142 15.83 8.96 11.43
C ASP A 142 15.79 7.58 10.73
N GLY A 143 14.97 6.66 11.23
CA GLY A 143 14.82 5.31 10.70
C GLY A 143 15.98 4.37 11.04
N GLU A 144 16.97 4.80 11.81
CA GLU A 144 18.16 4.03 12.16
C GLU A 144 17.88 3.12 13.37
N TYR A 145 17.72 1.82 13.14
CA TYR A 145 17.58 0.87 14.26
C TYR A 145 18.94 0.38 14.75
N TYR A 146 19.24 0.65 16.02
CA TYR A 146 20.48 0.25 16.67
C TYR A 146 20.25 -0.87 17.69
N GLU A 147 20.86 -2.03 17.47
CA GLU A 147 20.95 -3.10 18.47
C GLU A 147 22.33 -3.05 19.16
N PRO A 148 22.43 -2.68 20.45
CA PRO A 148 23.70 -2.53 21.16
C PRO A 148 24.56 -3.80 21.22
N THR A 149 23.94 -4.97 21.05
CA THR A 149 24.60 -6.28 21.09
C THR A 149 25.23 -6.70 19.77
N VAL A 150 24.93 -6.00 18.67
CA VAL A 150 25.43 -6.35 17.33
C VAL A 150 26.48 -5.33 16.92
N THR A 151 27.75 -5.74 16.94
CA THR A 151 28.93 -4.89 16.71
C THR A 151 29.12 -4.45 15.25
N LYS A 152 28.09 -4.59 14.40
CA LYS A 152 28.07 -4.20 12.98
C LYS A 152 26.68 -3.67 12.63
N GLY A 153 26.63 -2.62 11.82
CA GLY A 153 25.39 -2.02 11.31
C GLY A 153 24.44 -3.10 10.79
N ASN A 154 23.19 -3.05 11.25
CA ASN A 154 22.17 -4.02 10.90
C ASN A 154 21.53 -3.62 9.55
N ASP A 155 22.38 -3.39 8.55
CA ASP A 155 22.06 -2.69 7.29
C ASP A 155 20.99 -3.40 6.42
N ASN A 156 20.58 -4.61 6.81
CA ASN A 156 19.57 -5.43 6.14
C ASN A 156 18.50 -5.99 7.10
N ASN A 157 18.25 -5.35 8.25
CA ASN A 157 17.14 -5.73 9.11
C ASN A 157 15.93 -4.84 8.83
N PRO A 158 14.91 -5.32 8.08
CA PRO A 158 13.70 -4.56 7.84
C PRO A 158 12.81 -4.61 9.09
N TYR A 159 13.27 -4.02 10.20
CA TYR A 159 12.64 -4.12 11.51
C TYR A 159 11.20 -3.57 11.54
N LEU A 160 10.86 -2.66 10.61
CA LEU A 160 9.50 -2.14 10.41
C LEU A 160 8.58 -3.08 9.61
N ALA A 161 9.11 -4.11 8.94
CA ALA A 161 8.33 -4.93 8.01
C ALA A 161 7.14 -5.62 8.68
N GLU A 162 7.31 -6.15 9.90
CA GLU A 162 6.21 -6.80 10.61
C GLU A 162 5.14 -5.81 11.06
N ALA A 163 5.53 -4.61 11.51
CA ALA A 163 4.58 -3.53 11.81
C ALA A 163 3.80 -3.10 10.57
N PHE A 164 4.50 -2.91 9.43
CA PHE A 164 3.87 -2.54 8.16
C PHE A 164 2.92 -3.63 7.67
N LYS A 165 3.35 -4.89 7.64
CA LYS A 165 2.48 -6.03 7.27
C LYS A 165 1.25 -6.11 8.17
N THR A 166 1.43 -5.92 9.47
CA THR A 166 0.31 -5.97 10.44
C THR A 166 -0.69 -4.87 10.15
N TRP A 167 -0.23 -3.64 9.92
CA TRP A 167 -1.09 -2.51 9.58
C TRP A 167 -1.80 -2.68 8.23
N LEU A 168 -1.05 -3.02 7.18
CA LEU A 168 -1.57 -3.22 5.84
C LEU A 168 -2.57 -4.39 5.77
N LYS A 169 -2.37 -5.47 6.54
CA LYS A 169 -3.35 -6.58 6.62
C LYS A 169 -4.70 -6.19 7.21
N LYS A 170 -4.80 -5.05 7.90
CA LYS A 170 -6.07 -4.47 8.38
C LYS A 170 -6.78 -3.62 7.33
N GLY A 171 -6.22 -3.48 6.12
CA GLY A 171 -6.81 -2.64 5.07
C GLY A 171 -6.43 -1.16 5.18
N HIS A 172 -5.50 -0.81 6.06
CA HIS A 172 -5.06 0.57 6.32
C HIS A 172 -3.90 1.00 5.40
N ASP A 173 -3.53 2.27 5.47
CA ASP A 173 -2.52 2.93 4.65
C ASP A 173 -1.33 3.42 5.46
N ILE A 174 -0.16 3.46 4.82
CA ILE A 174 1.04 4.10 5.37
C ILE A 174 1.53 5.14 4.37
N PHE A 175 1.57 6.40 4.76
CA PHE A 175 2.25 7.46 4.01
C PHE A 175 3.60 7.74 4.65
N ILE A 176 4.63 7.94 3.83
CA ILE A 176 5.98 8.21 4.31
C ILE A 176 6.47 9.46 3.63
N PHE A 177 6.69 10.51 4.41
CA PHE A 177 7.43 11.67 3.93
C PHE A 177 8.90 11.52 4.30
N VAL A 178 9.75 11.89 3.36
CA VAL A 178 11.21 11.82 3.49
C VAL A 178 11.78 13.20 3.25
N GLU A 179 12.50 13.69 4.23
CA GLU A 179 13.16 14.99 4.21
C GLU A 179 14.69 14.79 4.24
N PRO A 180 15.43 15.24 3.21
CA PRO A 180 16.88 15.22 3.26
C PRO A 180 17.40 16.28 4.25
N TYR A 181 18.45 15.95 5.00
CA TYR A 181 19.15 16.92 5.84
C TYR A 181 20.65 16.57 5.94
N GLU A 182 21.45 17.53 6.38
CA GLU A 182 22.87 17.36 6.63
C GLU A 182 23.15 17.29 8.13
N GLU A 183 23.80 16.21 8.56
CA GLU A 183 24.28 16.03 9.93
C GLU A 183 25.81 16.24 9.99
N LEU A 184 26.28 17.04 10.95
CA LEU A 184 27.71 17.22 11.20
C LEU A 184 28.24 16.10 12.12
N VAL A 185 28.91 15.11 11.53
CA VAL A 185 29.60 14.05 12.28
C VAL A 185 31.08 14.40 12.38
N GLY A 186 31.45 15.05 13.50
CA GLY A 186 32.79 15.60 13.69
C GLY A 186 33.04 16.78 12.74
N ALA A 187 34.01 16.65 11.84
CA ALA A 187 34.33 17.68 10.84
C ALA A 187 33.70 17.43 9.45
N ARG A 188 32.85 16.39 9.32
CA ARG A 188 32.28 15.95 8.04
C ARG A 188 30.76 16.13 8.04
N SER A 189 30.24 16.76 6.99
CA SER A 189 28.81 16.75 6.68
C SER A 189 28.42 15.42 6.02
N VAL A 190 27.37 14.79 6.54
CA VAL A 190 26.81 13.54 6.05
C VAL A 190 25.35 13.79 5.64
N GLN A 191 25.01 13.40 4.42
CA GLN A 191 23.62 13.47 3.93
C GLN A 191 22.81 12.34 4.55
N LYS A 192 21.75 12.71 5.27
CA LYS A 192 20.83 11.81 5.94
C LYS A 192 19.39 12.12 5.55
N LYS A 193 18.47 11.29 6.05
CA LYS A 193 17.03 11.41 5.80
C LYS A 193 16.29 11.40 7.12
N ARG A 194 15.30 12.27 7.23
CA ARG A 194 14.29 12.26 8.28
C ARG A 194 13.00 11.71 7.71
N PHE A 195 12.37 10.82 8.46
CA PHE A 195 11.17 10.12 8.05
C PHE A 195 9.97 10.51 8.92
N TYR A 196 8.84 10.69 8.25
CA TYR A 196 7.54 10.93 8.86
C TYR A 196 6.63 9.80 8.38
N PHE A 197 6.48 8.75 9.19
CA PHE A 197 5.60 7.62 8.89
C PHE A 197 4.21 7.91 9.45
N LEU A 198 3.22 8.03 8.58
CA LEU A 198 1.83 8.27 8.92
C LEU A 198 1.06 6.96 8.71
N PHE A 199 0.78 6.27 9.80
CA PHE A 199 -0.09 5.10 9.86
C PHE A 199 -1.53 5.60 9.96
N THR A 200 -2.28 5.47 8.88
CA THR A 200 -3.63 6.02 8.77
C THR A 200 -4.51 5.13 7.90
N ASP A 201 -5.70 5.60 7.54
CA ASP A 201 -6.64 4.91 6.68
C ASP A 201 -7.27 5.93 5.73
N GLN A 202 -7.14 5.75 4.42
CA GLN A 202 -7.73 6.66 3.43
C GLN A 202 -9.25 6.74 3.52
N ARG A 203 -9.91 5.74 4.09
CA ARG A 203 -11.37 5.69 4.26
C ARG A 203 -11.83 6.50 5.48
N LEU A 204 -10.90 6.91 6.35
CA LEU A 204 -11.19 7.79 7.46
C LEU A 204 -11.29 9.24 6.93
N PRO A 205 -12.45 9.92 7.04
CA PRO A 205 -12.57 11.31 6.65
C PRO A 205 -11.62 12.19 7.46
N ASP A 206 -11.00 13.17 6.80
CA ASP A 206 -10.05 14.11 7.43
C ASP A 206 -8.93 13.42 8.24
N ASN A 207 -8.40 12.32 7.70
CA ASN A 207 -7.28 11.62 8.32
C ASN A 207 -5.99 12.48 8.43
N ILE A 208 -5.00 12.02 9.19
CA ILE A 208 -3.76 12.76 9.44
C ILE A 208 -3.01 13.13 8.17
N TYR A 209 -3.06 12.28 7.13
CA TYR A 209 -2.49 12.59 5.83
C TYR A 209 -3.15 13.83 5.23
N ASN A 210 -4.47 13.86 5.14
CA ASN A 210 -5.23 15.00 4.62
C ASN A 210 -4.93 16.29 5.39
N ARG A 211 -4.85 16.21 6.72
CA ARG A 211 -4.49 17.35 7.59
C ARG A 211 -3.08 17.85 7.35
N VAL A 212 -2.11 16.95 7.12
CA VAL A 212 -0.74 17.34 6.77
C VAL A 212 -0.70 18.03 5.41
N LYS A 213 -1.44 17.52 4.41
CA LYS A 213 -1.48 18.14 3.07
C LYS A 213 -2.12 19.53 3.03
N GLN A 214 -2.81 19.96 4.09
CA GLN A 214 -3.31 21.34 4.21
C GLN A 214 -2.17 22.35 4.46
N SER A 215 -1.09 21.93 5.11
CA SER A 215 0.07 22.78 5.45
C SER A 215 1.34 22.43 4.68
N VAL A 216 1.42 21.22 4.10
CA VAL A 216 2.60 20.70 3.42
C VAL A 216 2.32 20.47 1.94
N ARG A 217 3.00 21.26 1.08
CA ARG A 217 3.11 21.01 -0.36
C ARG A 217 4.57 20.71 -0.69
N LEU A 218 4.84 19.53 -1.25
CA LEU A 218 6.23 19.08 -1.50
C LEU A 218 7.03 20.03 -2.41
N GLU A 219 6.33 20.71 -3.33
CA GLU A 219 6.90 21.75 -4.21
C GLU A 219 7.53 22.93 -3.45
N ASP A 220 7.05 23.23 -2.23
CA ASP A 220 7.64 24.27 -1.37
C ASP A 220 8.94 23.80 -0.68
N PHE A 221 9.29 22.51 -0.79
CA PHE A 221 10.41 21.87 -0.08
C PHE A 221 11.22 20.95 -1.03
N PRO A 222 12.12 21.53 -1.85
CA PRO A 222 12.92 20.76 -2.81
C PRO A 222 13.71 19.63 -2.17
N GLY A 223 13.73 18.47 -2.84
CA GLY A 223 14.43 17.27 -2.36
C GLY A 223 13.63 16.39 -1.40
N THR A 224 12.47 16.85 -0.92
CA THR A 224 11.55 16.00 -0.17
C THR A 224 10.86 14.97 -1.09
N SER A 225 10.40 13.87 -0.52
CA SER A 225 9.68 12.82 -1.26
C SER A 225 8.54 12.25 -0.42
N GLU A 226 7.54 11.69 -1.09
CA GLU A 226 6.38 11.06 -0.48
C GLU A 226 6.20 9.66 -1.08
N PHE A 227 5.98 8.68 -0.22
CA PHE A 227 5.67 7.30 -0.60
C PHE A 227 4.35 6.89 0.05
N HIS A 228 3.58 6.05 -0.64
CA HIS A 228 2.32 5.53 -0.15
C HIS A 228 2.31 4.01 -0.29
N PHE A 229 2.05 3.34 0.83
CA PHE A 229 1.81 1.90 0.89
C PHE A 229 0.33 1.71 1.20
N SER A 230 -0.34 1.01 0.30
CA SER A 230 -1.74 0.62 0.47
C SER A 230 -1.95 -0.81 0.02
N VAL A 231 -2.93 -1.44 0.64
CA VAL A 231 -3.54 -2.68 0.13
C VAL A 231 -4.87 -2.41 -0.55
N HIS A 232 -5.26 -1.14 -0.75
CA HIS A 232 -6.43 -0.83 -1.56
C HIS A 232 -6.29 -1.56 -2.88
N ALA A 233 -7.28 -2.40 -3.18
CA ALA A 233 -7.44 -2.95 -4.50
C ALA A 233 -7.43 -1.78 -5.50
N PRO A 234 -6.95 -1.97 -6.74
CA PRO A 234 -7.30 -1.03 -7.79
C PRO A 234 -8.83 -0.90 -7.79
N PHE A 235 -9.34 0.23 -7.30
CA PHE A 235 -10.72 0.57 -7.55
C PHE A 235 -10.80 0.75 -9.05
N LEU A 236 -11.60 -0.10 -9.69
CA LEU A 236 -11.95 0.09 -11.08
C LEU A 236 -12.74 1.39 -11.14
N TYR A 237 -12.03 2.46 -11.51
CA TYR A 237 -12.58 3.80 -11.61
C TYR A 237 -13.70 3.78 -12.66
N SER A 238 -14.94 3.97 -12.21
CA SER A 238 -16.02 4.38 -13.10
C SER A 238 -16.16 5.91 -13.00
N PRO A 239 -16.25 6.66 -14.11
CA PRO A 239 -16.38 8.13 -14.10
C PRO A 239 -17.55 8.67 -13.28
N ASP A 240 -18.54 7.82 -12.99
CA ASP A 240 -19.75 8.15 -12.24
C ASP A 240 -19.79 7.58 -10.80
N GLY A 241 -18.73 6.89 -10.36
CA GLY A 241 -18.64 6.28 -9.04
C GLY A 241 -19.58 5.09 -8.80
N LYS A 242 -20.26 4.58 -9.84
CA LYS A 242 -21.19 3.44 -9.76
C LYS A 242 -20.52 2.06 -9.91
N GLY A 243 -19.20 2.01 -10.05
CA GLY A 243 -18.45 0.78 -10.34
C GLY A 243 -18.68 0.29 -11.77
N MET A 244 -18.05 -0.83 -12.15
CA MET A 244 -18.36 -1.48 -13.42
C MET A 244 -19.73 -2.13 -13.35
N GLN A 245 -20.64 -1.72 -14.23
CA GLN A 245 -21.90 -2.41 -14.45
C GLN A 245 -21.70 -3.38 -15.62
N PRO A 246 -22.21 -4.63 -15.53
CA PRO A 246 -22.27 -5.51 -16.69
C PRO A 246 -22.98 -4.80 -17.85
N ASP A 247 -22.49 -5.00 -19.08
CA ASP A 247 -23.15 -4.46 -20.27
C ASP A 247 -24.59 -5.01 -20.37
N GLU A 248 -25.56 -4.19 -20.78
CA GLU A 248 -26.96 -4.61 -20.85
C GLU A 248 -27.18 -5.75 -21.86
N LEU A 249 -26.31 -5.87 -22.87
CA LEU A 249 -26.30 -6.97 -23.85
C LEU A 249 -25.80 -8.29 -23.24
N LEU A 250 -25.14 -8.20 -22.09
CA LEU A 250 -24.50 -9.28 -21.38
C LEU A 250 -25.31 -9.64 -20.13
N SER A 251 -26.29 -10.53 -20.30
CA SER A 251 -27.06 -11.06 -19.18
C SER A 251 -26.33 -12.21 -18.48
N ALA A 252 -25.38 -11.89 -17.60
CA ALA A 252 -24.81 -12.91 -16.74
C ALA A 252 -25.87 -13.44 -15.76
N LYS A 253 -25.86 -14.74 -15.50
CA LYS A 253 -26.76 -15.33 -14.51
C LYS A 253 -26.12 -15.20 -13.14
N VAL A 254 -26.72 -14.40 -12.26
CA VAL A 254 -26.29 -14.36 -10.86
C VAL A 254 -26.61 -15.71 -10.20
N ILE A 255 -25.58 -16.51 -9.97
CA ILE A 255 -25.71 -17.86 -9.37
C ILE A 255 -25.59 -17.83 -7.85
N LYS A 256 -24.95 -16.79 -7.29
CA LYS A 256 -24.86 -16.58 -5.85
C LYS A 256 -24.76 -15.09 -5.53
N THR A 257 -25.51 -14.63 -4.55
CA THR A 257 -25.32 -13.32 -3.91
C THR A 257 -24.91 -13.57 -2.46
N ALA A 258 -23.84 -12.92 -2.00
CA ALA A 258 -23.34 -13.05 -0.64
C ALA A 258 -22.85 -11.70 -0.12
N GLY A 259 -23.72 -11.01 0.62
CA GLY A 259 -23.39 -9.71 1.21
C GLY A 259 -22.96 -8.68 0.15
N ASN A 260 -21.66 -8.38 0.12
CA ASN A 260 -21.05 -7.34 -0.73
C ASN A 260 -20.43 -7.88 -2.03
N TYR A 261 -20.67 -9.14 -2.38
CA TYR A 261 -20.26 -9.69 -3.68
C TYR A 261 -21.32 -10.60 -4.28
N GLU A 262 -21.23 -10.79 -5.59
CA GLU A 262 -22.00 -11.77 -6.33
C GLU A 262 -21.09 -12.63 -7.20
N VAL A 263 -21.55 -13.85 -7.47
CA VAL A 263 -20.93 -14.76 -8.43
C VAL A 263 -21.88 -14.82 -9.62
N GLN A 264 -21.34 -14.41 -10.76
CA GLN A 264 -22.03 -14.43 -12.03
C GLN A 264 -21.51 -15.61 -12.85
N ASP A 265 -22.43 -16.39 -13.40
CA ASP A 265 -22.14 -17.40 -14.41
C ASP A 265 -22.39 -16.80 -15.79
N TRP A 266 -21.35 -16.85 -16.60
CA TRP A 266 -21.33 -16.37 -17.96
C TRP A 266 -21.42 -17.60 -18.84
N GLU A 267 -22.65 -17.99 -19.18
CA GLU A 267 -22.91 -19.15 -20.05
C GLU A 267 -22.36 -18.94 -21.48
N ALA A 268 -22.05 -17.68 -21.84
CA ALA A 268 -21.40 -17.27 -23.07
C ALA A 268 -19.87 -17.28 -22.93
N GLY A 269 -19.18 -17.91 -23.89
CA GLY A 269 -17.72 -17.96 -23.93
C GLY A 269 -17.12 -16.61 -24.29
N TRP A 270 -15.96 -16.26 -23.70
CA TRP A 270 -15.30 -14.99 -24.01
C TRP A 270 -14.91 -14.90 -25.50
N GLU A 271 -14.16 -15.88 -26.01
CA GLU A 271 -13.64 -15.88 -27.38
C GLU A 271 -14.73 -16.13 -28.43
N ASP A 272 -15.68 -17.02 -28.13
CA ASP A 272 -16.67 -17.49 -29.10
C ASP A 272 -17.91 -16.57 -29.19
N ASP A 273 -18.28 -15.90 -28.09
CA ASP A 273 -19.55 -15.17 -27.99
C ASP A 273 -19.35 -13.69 -27.63
N ILE A 274 -18.62 -13.40 -26.54
CA ILE A 274 -18.57 -12.04 -25.97
C ILE A 274 -17.66 -11.11 -26.80
N GLU A 275 -16.43 -11.54 -27.09
CA GLU A 275 -15.43 -10.74 -27.81
C GLU A 275 -15.87 -10.41 -29.26
N PRO A 276 -16.41 -11.36 -30.06
CA PRO A 276 -16.86 -11.06 -31.41
C PRO A 276 -18.03 -10.08 -31.48
N ILE A 277 -18.91 -10.07 -30.48
CA ILE A 277 -20.13 -9.24 -30.47
C ILE A 277 -19.85 -7.85 -29.88
N LEU A 278 -19.01 -7.76 -28.85
CA LEU A 278 -18.86 -6.54 -28.06
C LEU A 278 -17.50 -5.86 -28.17
N VAL A 279 -16.45 -6.55 -28.59
CA VAL A 279 -15.13 -5.94 -28.80
C VAL A 279 -14.88 -5.76 -30.29
N ASN A 280 -15.21 -6.78 -31.07
CA ASN A 280 -15.00 -6.84 -32.51
C ASN A 280 -16.31 -6.76 -33.33
N GLY A 281 -17.43 -6.39 -32.69
CA GLY A 281 -18.74 -6.34 -33.36
C GLY A 281 -18.78 -5.37 -34.53
N GLU A 282 -19.42 -5.78 -35.62
CA GLU A 282 -19.63 -5.00 -36.85
C GLU A 282 -21.14 -4.90 -37.17
N ASP A 283 -21.55 -3.80 -37.81
CA ASP A 283 -22.90 -3.66 -38.37
C ASP A 283 -23.05 -4.41 -39.71
N GLU A 284 -24.26 -4.38 -40.28
CA GLU A 284 -24.58 -5.05 -41.56
C GLU A 284 -23.72 -4.56 -42.74
N GLU A 285 -23.04 -3.42 -42.59
CA GLU A 285 -22.20 -2.77 -43.58
C GLU A 285 -20.70 -3.07 -43.35
N GLY A 286 -20.38 -3.89 -42.34
CA GLY A 286 -19.02 -4.28 -41.97
C GLY A 286 -18.26 -3.19 -41.20
N LYS A 287 -18.98 -2.22 -40.61
CA LYS A 287 -18.38 -1.15 -39.82
C LYS A 287 -18.47 -1.49 -38.34
N LYS A 288 -17.38 -1.26 -37.61
CA LYS A 288 -17.32 -1.51 -36.16
C LYS A 288 -18.42 -0.77 -35.41
N LEU A 289 -19.11 -1.48 -34.52
CA LEU A 289 -20.16 -0.95 -33.66
C LEU A 289 -19.58 0.05 -32.66
N GLU A 290 -20.36 1.09 -32.31
CA GLU A 290 -19.92 2.16 -31.39
C GLU A 290 -19.63 1.67 -29.97
N ASN A 291 -20.30 0.58 -29.56
CA ASN A 291 -20.06 -0.11 -28.29
C ASN A 291 -18.84 -1.06 -28.36
N GLY A 292 -18.39 -1.38 -29.58
CA GLY A 292 -17.21 -2.19 -29.87
C GLY A 292 -15.94 -1.36 -29.92
N LYS A 293 -15.19 -1.33 -28.81
CA LYS A 293 -13.85 -0.74 -28.82
C LYS A 293 -12.82 -1.77 -29.30
N PRO A 294 -12.00 -1.45 -30.31
CA PRO A 294 -10.88 -2.32 -30.66
C PRO A 294 -9.94 -2.48 -29.46
N PHE A 295 -9.56 -3.73 -29.17
CA PHE A 295 -8.48 -4.01 -28.26
C PHE A 295 -7.17 -3.58 -28.93
N GLU A 296 -6.68 -2.38 -28.63
CA GLU A 296 -5.30 -2.01 -28.98
C GLU A 296 -4.38 -2.76 -28.02
N THR A 297 -3.87 -3.91 -28.50
CA THR A 297 -3.01 -4.86 -27.78
C THR A 297 -1.99 -4.18 -26.87
N GLY A 298 -1.96 -4.59 -25.59
CA GLY A 298 -0.84 -4.46 -24.67
C GLY A 298 -0.18 -5.82 -24.44
#